data_AF-A0A2P2E122-F1
#
_entry.id   AF-A0A2P2E122-F1
#
_cell.length_a   1.000
_cell.length_b   1.000
_cell.length_c   1.000
_cell.angle_alpha   90.00
_cell.angle_beta   90.00
_cell.angle_gamma   90.00
#
_symmetry.space_group_name_H-M   'P 1'
#
loop_
_entity.id
_entity.type
_entity.pdbx_description
1 polymer ?
#
loop_
_entity_poly.entity_id
_entity_poly.type
_entity_poly.pdbx_seq_one_letter_code
_entity_poly.pdbx_strand_id
1 'polypeptide(L)'
;MDANSGQASGGHTAVRIGETVYHFQYNFSDQILHIHRDPWSQFKFQYNVWENRNVFAFTYDLSSEESERYKLFWDKAYVKQERLIEIRDDLGRNVLFFEKLNKIQIGSPETWEVPGIGYWKSGLQLQNDNPRKEKALLGLEVLKEKEKDLFTISKLESYLLSENISESSILTKSALPRPPSLAEEWESLQQRISVREYFVYESELIESAYLKIQFDPLESFSSVERSKLAEKLSLIEKELDICLQNVSSCSALQETVLLTRMLGLQKSLSEGVLFVPKLGYYYTFSPEDIFDIPEDTKEEKKLEANELYLRAKSIYLNNHSEFIASEFEREIAKIDSVMRKSYDLIKLDPLPLLSNKRFLPNHEKKEWDTLKSKYNQNYLLLKNILPKVYSYHLVTRNCTGEIFTLQNKMFQSTEEENKILGAQIKNNLYSLSFIPFVAADTIKRTYKLKNIAFYPSFRKLKLEQMDKPWQTEWTEEMRFFSEIYKSNPYDQDFLFFTDNTILFRPIFGSANLAYSLMTSTIGIGYAPFDKGKRLERGVQSVLFSFPELFFLNIRKGYFPYVTKKDLPIQYTSEPNI
;
A
#
# COMPACT_ATOMS: atom_id res chain seq x y z
N MET A 1 -7.01 -7.61 -18.56
CA MET A 1 -5.78 -6.89 -18.95
C MET A 1 -4.84 -7.87 -19.61
N ASP A 2 -4.13 -7.44 -20.64
CA ASP A 2 -3.18 -8.33 -21.33
C ASP A 2 -1.95 -8.63 -20.47
N ALA A 3 -1.18 -9.65 -20.86
CA ALA A 3 0.10 -9.99 -20.24
C ALA A 3 1.18 -8.91 -20.50
N ASN A 4 2.19 -8.90 -19.64
CA ASN A 4 3.50 -8.27 -19.82
C ASN A 4 4.55 -9.18 -19.14
N SER A 5 5.83 -9.09 -19.52
CA SER A 5 6.95 -9.71 -18.81
C SER A 5 6.93 -9.31 -17.33
N GLY A 6 7.14 -10.27 -16.43
CA GLY A 6 7.06 -10.08 -14.98
C GLY A 6 5.89 -10.80 -14.30
N GLN A 7 5.25 -10.15 -13.32
CA GLN A 7 4.43 -10.78 -12.27
C GLN A 7 3.17 -11.56 -12.72
N ALA A 8 2.75 -11.47 -13.99
CA ALA A 8 1.63 -12.26 -14.52
C ALA A 8 1.72 -12.49 -16.04
N SER A 9 2.41 -13.57 -16.45
CA SER A 9 2.61 -13.97 -17.86
C SER A 9 1.32 -14.29 -18.63
N GLY A 10 0.19 -14.50 -17.94
CA GLY A 10 -1.13 -14.77 -18.54
C GLY A 10 -2.07 -13.57 -18.63
N GLY A 11 -1.67 -12.39 -18.11
CA GLY A 11 -2.54 -11.22 -17.96
C GLY A 11 -3.14 -11.10 -16.56
N HIS A 12 -3.99 -10.09 -16.36
CA HIS A 12 -4.63 -9.80 -15.07
C HIS A 12 -6.12 -9.53 -15.26
N THR A 13 -6.91 -9.76 -14.22
CA THR A 13 -8.37 -9.50 -14.24
C THR A 13 -8.74 -8.74 -12.98
N ALA A 14 -9.67 -7.80 -13.13
CA ALA A 14 -10.18 -6.99 -12.04
C ALA A 14 -11.67 -6.67 -12.26
N VAL A 15 -12.36 -6.33 -11.18
CA VAL A 15 -13.74 -5.84 -11.18
C VAL A 15 -13.74 -4.37 -10.81
N ARG A 16 -14.24 -3.52 -11.70
CA ARG A 16 -14.41 -2.08 -11.44
C ARG A 16 -15.87 -1.79 -11.06
N ILE A 17 -16.07 -1.07 -9.96
CA ILE A 17 -17.37 -0.59 -9.50
C ILE A 17 -17.23 0.91 -9.16
N GLY A 18 -17.77 1.78 -10.03
CA GLY A 18 -17.49 3.22 -9.95
C GLY A 18 -15.99 3.50 -10.05
N GLU A 19 -15.45 4.26 -9.10
CA GLU A 19 -14.03 4.60 -9.02
C GLU A 19 -13.17 3.60 -8.24
N THR A 20 -13.76 2.48 -7.79
CA THR A 20 -13.04 1.44 -7.05
C THR A 20 -12.82 0.20 -7.92
N VAL A 21 -11.62 -0.36 -7.86
CA VAL A 21 -11.22 -1.59 -8.55
C VAL A 21 -10.85 -2.65 -7.53
N TYR A 22 -11.47 -3.81 -7.61
CA TYR A 22 -11.13 -4.99 -6.83
C TYR A 22 -10.37 -5.98 -7.70
N HIS A 23 -9.26 -6.50 -7.21
CA HIS A 23 -8.48 -7.52 -7.90
C HIS A 23 -7.71 -8.38 -6.92
N PHE A 24 -7.24 -9.55 -7.35
CA PHE A 24 -6.52 -10.48 -6.48
C PHE A 24 -5.02 -10.47 -6.79
N GLN A 25 -4.18 -10.46 -5.76
CA GLN A 25 -2.74 -10.64 -5.91
C GLN A 25 -2.20 -11.66 -4.91
N TYR A 26 -1.31 -12.53 -5.37
CA TYR A 26 -0.69 -13.53 -4.52
C TYR A 26 0.54 -12.95 -3.82
N ASN A 27 0.57 -13.03 -2.50
CA ASN A 27 1.73 -12.64 -1.72
C ASN A 27 2.52 -13.89 -1.32
N PHE A 28 3.78 -13.96 -1.78
CA PHE A 28 4.67 -15.09 -1.51
C PHE A 28 5.12 -15.18 -0.05
N SER A 29 5.14 -14.06 0.69
CA SER A 29 5.62 -14.02 2.07
C SER A 29 4.66 -14.68 3.06
N ASP A 30 3.36 -14.48 2.89
CA ASP A 30 2.33 -15.08 3.75
C ASP A 30 1.51 -16.18 3.05
N GLN A 31 1.78 -16.43 1.77
CA GLN A 31 1.15 -17.45 0.94
C GLN A 31 -0.37 -17.28 0.81
N ILE A 32 -0.85 -16.03 0.86
CA ILE A 32 -2.25 -15.66 0.75
C ILE A 32 -2.51 -14.96 -0.58
N LEU A 33 -3.64 -15.28 -1.20
CA LEU A 33 -4.21 -14.54 -2.33
C LEU A 33 -5.09 -13.41 -1.78
N HIS A 34 -4.54 -12.19 -1.75
CA HIS A 34 -5.15 -10.99 -1.19
C HIS A 34 -6.13 -10.35 -2.16
N ILE A 35 -7.26 -9.86 -1.66
CA ILE A 35 -8.13 -8.92 -2.37
C ILE A 35 -7.57 -7.52 -2.18
N HIS A 36 -7.17 -6.88 -3.26
CA HIS A 36 -6.77 -5.48 -3.30
C HIS A 36 -7.95 -4.60 -3.69
N ARG A 37 -7.96 -3.38 -3.17
CA ARG A 37 -8.95 -2.35 -3.46
C ARG A 37 -8.23 -1.04 -3.84
N ASP A 38 -8.23 -0.72 -5.14
CA ASP A 38 -7.48 0.43 -5.67
C ASP A 38 -8.42 1.46 -6.33
N PRO A 39 -8.06 2.76 -6.34
CA PRO A 39 -8.70 3.75 -7.19
C PRO A 39 -8.50 3.42 -8.67
N TRP A 40 -9.53 3.63 -9.50
CA TRP A 40 -9.47 3.37 -10.95
C TRP A 40 -8.35 4.16 -11.63
N SER A 41 -8.13 5.43 -11.25
CA SER A 41 -7.07 6.26 -11.82
C SER A 41 -5.67 5.67 -11.58
N GLN A 42 -5.39 5.21 -10.36
CA GLN A 42 -4.13 4.56 -10.01
C GLN A 42 -3.98 3.21 -10.72
N PHE A 43 -5.04 2.41 -10.73
CA PHE A 43 -5.05 1.11 -11.41
C PHE A 43 -4.81 1.28 -12.93
N LYS A 44 -5.52 2.21 -13.58
CA LYS A 44 -5.37 2.53 -15.00
C LYS A 44 -3.96 3.02 -15.31
N PHE A 45 -3.40 3.92 -14.49
CA PHE A 45 -2.03 4.40 -14.66
C PHE A 45 -1.01 3.25 -14.53
N GLN A 46 -1.09 2.45 -13.47
CA GLN A 46 -0.21 1.30 -13.25
C GLN A 46 -0.23 0.37 -14.45
N TYR A 47 -1.40 -0.13 -14.86
CA TYR A 47 -1.48 -1.16 -15.90
C TYR A 47 -1.29 -0.61 -17.31
N ASN A 48 -1.89 0.52 -17.68
CA ASN A 48 -1.79 1.04 -19.05
C ASN A 48 -0.51 1.81 -19.31
N VAL A 49 -0.03 2.58 -18.33
CA VAL A 49 1.15 3.45 -18.49
C VAL A 49 2.40 2.71 -18.03
N TRP A 50 2.51 2.45 -16.72
CA TRP A 50 3.74 1.91 -16.16
C TRP A 50 4.06 0.50 -16.68
N GLU A 51 3.07 -0.39 -16.72
CA GLU A 51 3.21 -1.75 -17.27
C GLU A 51 2.91 -1.85 -18.76
N ASN A 52 2.57 -0.76 -19.46
CA ASN A 52 2.28 -0.77 -20.89
C ASN A 52 1.32 -1.90 -21.36
N ARG A 53 0.26 -2.18 -20.60
CA ARG A 53 -0.75 -3.20 -20.95
C ARG A 53 -1.99 -2.56 -21.57
N ASN A 54 -2.65 -3.29 -22.45
CA ASN A 54 -4.00 -2.94 -22.85
C ASN A 54 -5.00 -3.41 -21.79
N VAL A 55 -6.06 -2.64 -21.61
CA VAL A 55 -7.18 -2.98 -20.73
C VAL A 55 -8.45 -3.03 -21.57
N PHE A 56 -9.11 -4.18 -21.56
CA PHE A 56 -10.46 -4.35 -22.08
C PHE A 56 -11.42 -4.31 -20.89
N ALA A 57 -12.34 -3.35 -20.90
CA ALA A 57 -13.37 -3.22 -19.88
C ALA A 57 -14.72 -3.63 -20.46
N PHE A 58 -15.34 -4.61 -19.84
CA PHE A 58 -16.66 -5.13 -20.22
C PHE A 58 -17.66 -4.61 -19.19
N THR A 59 -18.50 -3.65 -19.58
CA THR A 59 -19.46 -3.05 -18.64
C THR A 59 -20.76 -3.82 -18.66
N TYR A 60 -21.15 -4.31 -17.49
CA TYR A 60 -22.40 -5.06 -17.30
C TYR A 60 -23.61 -4.11 -17.39
N ASP A 61 -24.72 -4.63 -17.90
CA ASP A 61 -25.98 -3.89 -17.90
C ASP A 61 -26.75 -4.12 -16.58
N LEU A 62 -26.29 -3.43 -15.52
CA LEU A 62 -26.89 -3.51 -14.17
C LEU A 62 -27.69 -2.25 -13.86
N SER A 63 -28.81 -2.42 -13.15
CA SER A 63 -29.50 -1.31 -12.48
C SER A 63 -28.67 -0.73 -11.33
N SER A 64 -29.04 0.46 -10.86
CA SER A 64 -28.35 1.11 -9.72
C SER A 64 -28.40 0.27 -8.44
N GLU A 65 -29.54 -0.36 -8.15
CA GLU A 65 -29.72 -1.22 -6.98
C GLU A 65 -28.83 -2.47 -7.06
N GLU A 66 -28.76 -3.11 -8.23
CA GLU A 66 -27.88 -4.25 -8.46
C GLU A 66 -26.40 -3.87 -8.33
N SER A 67 -26.01 -2.70 -8.83
CA SER A 67 -24.65 -2.17 -8.73
C SER A 67 -24.25 -1.90 -7.26
N GLU A 68 -25.14 -1.30 -6.47
CA GLU A 68 -24.91 -1.08 -5.03
C GLU A 68 -24.79 -2.39 -4.25
N ARG A 69 -25.67 -3.37 -4.54
CA ARG A 69 -25.57 -4.72 -3.96
C ARG A 69 -24.23 -5.38 -4.32
N TYR A 70 -23.78 -5.20 -5.55
CA TYR A 70 -22.49 -5.69 -6.04
C TYR A 70 -21.35 -5.07 -5.23
N LYS A 71 -21.35 -3.75 -5.09
CA LYS A 71 -20.34 -3.02 -4.31
C LYS A 71 -20.28 -3.49 -2.86
N LEU A 72 -21.43 -3.55 -2.20
CA LEU A 72 -21.53 -3.97 -0.80
C LEU A 72 -20.99 -5.39 -0.59
N PHE A 73 -21.21 -6.29 -1.55
CA PHE A 73 -20.71 -7.66 -1.47
C PHE A 73 -19.18 -7.72 -1.56
N TRP A 74 -18.58 -6.99 -2.52
CA TRP A 74 -17.13 -6.91 -2.68
C TRP A 74 -16.47 -6.21 -1.48
N ASP A 75 -17.05 -5.13 -0.98
CA ASP A 75 -16.57 -4.46 0.23
C ASP A 75 -16.59 -5.39 1.45
N LYS A 76 -17.66 -6.17 1.64
CA LYS A 76 -17.74 -7.17 2.71
C LYS A 76 -16.69 -8.26 2.57
N ALA A 77 -16.43 -8.74 1.35
CA ALA A 77 -15.41 -9.76 1.10
C ALA A 77 -14.01 -9.25 1.42
N TYR A 78 -13.67 -8.03 0.96
CA TYR A 78 -12.43 -7.35 1.27
C TYR A 78 -12.24 -7.15 2.78
N VAL A 79 -13.20 -6.48 3.44
CA VAL A 79 -13.13 -6.19 4.89
C VAL A 79 -13.02 -7.47 5.72
N LYS A 80 -13.71 -8.54 5.31
CA LYS A 80 -13.61 -9.84 6.00
C LYS A 80 -12.18 -10.40 5.93
N GLN A 81 -11.57 -10.41 4.75
CA GLN A 81 -10.21 -10.95 4.59
C GLN A 81 -9.20 -10.11 5.37
N GLU A 82 -9.23 -8.79 5.19
CA GLU A 82 -8.35 -7.86 5.90
C GLU A 82 -8.48 -8.02 7.42
N ARG A 83 -9.70 -8.10 7.94
CA ARG A 83 -9.93 -8.29 9.39
C ARG A 83 -9.32 -9.58 9.91
N LEU A 84 -9.39 -10.69 9.15
CA LEU A 84 -8.79 -11.95 9.58
C LEU A 84 -7.26 -11.89 9.59
N ILE A 85 -6.66 -11.18 8.63
CA ILE A 85 -5.22 -10.94 8.55
C ILE A 85 -4.77 -10.04 9.72
N GLU A 86 -5.48 -8.94 9.99
CA GLU A 86 -5.24 -8.07 11.14
C GLU A 86 -5.29 -8.85 12.46
N ILE A 87 -6.34 -9.65 12.67
CA ILE A 87 -6.47 -10.47 13.90
C ILE A 87 -5.30 -11.45 14.03
N ARG A 88 -4.88 -12.12 12.94
CA ARG A 88 -3.71 -13.01 12.98
C ARG A 88 -2.47 -12.24 13.44
N ASP A 89 -2.22 -11.07 12.87
CA ASP A 89 -1.02 -10.29 13.15
C ASP A 89 -1.04 -9.75 14.59
N ASP A 90 -2.19 -9.29 15.07
CA ASP A 90 -2.37 -8.85 16.46
C ASP A 90 -2.17 -9.97 17.46
N LEU A 91 -2.74 -11.16 17.21
CA LEU A 91 -2.52 -12.31 18.07
C LEU A 91 -1.02 -12.67 18.12
N GLY A 92 -0.33 -12.63 16.99
CA GLY A 92 1.13 -12.83 16.91
C GLY A 92 1.90 -11.79 17.75
N ARG A 93 1.52 -10.51 17.68
CA ARG A 93 2.10 -9.45 18.51
C ARG A 93 1.85 -9.69 20.00
N ASN A 94 0.65 -10.10 20.40
CA ASN A 94 0.34 -10.41 21.81
C ASN A 94 1.17 -11.60 22.32
N VAL A 95 1.35 -12.65 21.51
CA VAL A 95 2.24 -13.78 21.86
C VAL A 95 3.66 -13.30 22.12
N LEU A 96 4.20 -12.43 21.26
CA LEU A 96 5.52 -11.83 21.44
C LEU A 96 5.59 -10.93 22.69
N PHE A 97 4.54 -10.17 22.96
CA PHE A 97 4.43 -9.31 24.15
C PHE A 97 4.53 -10.14 25.43
N PHE A 98 3.72 -11.20 25.54
CA PHE A 98 3.77 -12.11 26.71
C PHE A 98 5.10 -12.86 26.80
N GLU A 99 5.71 -13.24 25.68
CA GLU A 99 7.04 -13.85 25.69
C GLU A 99 8.10 -12.92 26.30
N LYS A 100 8.07 -11.63 25.95
CA LYS A 100 8.97 -10.64 26.54
C LYS A 100 8.69 -10.40 28.02
N LEU A 101 7.42 -10.31 28.43
CA LEU A 101 7.06 -10.20 29.85
C LEU A 101 7.60 -11.38 30.67
N ASN A 102 7.56 -12.61 30.13
CA ASN A 102 8.16 -13.77 30.79
C ASN A 102 9.69 -13.66 30.93
N LYS A 103 10.40 -13.12 29.93
CA LYS A 103 11.86 -12.93 30.00
C LYS A 103 12.26 -11.95 31.12
N ILE A 104 11.44 -10.92 31.36
CA ILE A 104 11.64 -9.95 32.45
C ILE A 104 11.59 -10.63 33.82
N GLN A 105 10.71 -11.60 34.01
CA GLN A 105 10.59 -12.34 35.27
C GLN A 105 11.85 -13.16 35.59
N ILE A 106 12.60 -13.56 34.56
CA ILE A 106 13.86 -14.31 34.69
C ILE A 106 15.06 -13.34 34.79
N GLY A 107 14.80 -12.03 34.95
CA GLY A 107 15.82 -11.00 35.14
C GLY A 107 16.39 -10.43 33.84
N SER A 108 15.80 -10.72 32.67
CA SER A 108 16.23 -10.14 31.40
C SER A 108 15.41 -8.88 31.08
N PRO A 109 15.99 -7.66 31.16
CA PRO A 109 15.26 -6.45 30.83
C PRO A 109 14.84 -6.45 29.35
N GLU A 110 13.55 -6.28 29.10
CA GLU A 110 13.00 -6.24 27.75
C GLU A 110 12.42 -4.86 27.42
N THR A 111 12.47 -4.54 26.13
CA THR A 111 11.88 -3.32 25.60
C THR A 111 10.81 -3.63 24.55
N TRP A 112 9.87 -2.72 24.43
CA TRP A 112 8.80 -2.76 23.45
C TRP A 112 8.77 -1.48 22.62
N GLU A 113 8.59 -1.62 21.32
CA GLU A 113 8.47 -0.48 20.42
C GLU A 113 7.04 0.03 20.47
N VAL A 114 6.89 1.30 20.90
CA VAL A 114 5.58 1.95 20.98
C VAL A 114 5.44 2.85 19.74
N PRO A 115 4.45 2.61 18.87
CA PRO A 115 4.22 3.45 17.71
C PRO A 115 3.93 4.89 18.11
N GLY A 116 4.47 5.84 17.34
CA GLY A 116 4.11 7.25 17.38
C GLY A 116 4.81 8.12 18.43
N ILE A 117 5.64 7.53 19.28
CA ILE A 117 6.45 8.28 20.25
C ILE A 117 7.88 8.55 19.76
N GLY A 118 8.16 8.26 18.49
CA GLY A 118 9.47 8.49 17.86
C GLY A 118 9.68 9.90 17.29
N TYR A 119 8.76 10.83 17.51
CA TYR A 119 8.81 12.20 16.98
C TYR A 119 9.50 13.20 17.91
N TRP A 120 9.56 12.89 19.19
CA TRP A 120 10.22 13.71 20.20
C TRP A 120 10.99 12.83 21.17
N LYS A 121 11.90 13.45 21.92
CA LYS A 121 12.62 12.83 23.02
C LYS A 121 12.34 13.60 24.29
N SER A 122 11.70 12.95 25.26
CA SER A 122 11.54 13.50 26.60
C SER A 122 12.82 13.29 27.41
N GLY A 123 13.32 14.36 28.01
CA GLY A 123 14.42 14.35 28.97
C GLY A 123 13.97 13.95 30.38
N LEU A 124 14.85 14.15 31.35
CA LEU A 124 14.60 13.87 32.76
C LEU A 124 14.43 15.14 33.62
N GLN A 125 14.80 16.30 33.07
CA GLN A 125 14.73 17.58 33.78
C GLN A 125 13.32 18.15 33.65
N LEU A 126 12.79 18.73 34.73
CA LEU A 126 11.48 19.37 34.72
C LEU A 126 11.52 20.66 33.89
N GLN A 127 10.53 20.87 33.04
CA GLN A 127 10.41 22.10 32.27
C GLN A 127 9.94 23.24 33.20
N ASN A 128 10.62 24.38 33.22
CA ASN A 128 10.29 25.47 34.15
C ASN A 128 9.14 26.37 33.65
N ASP A 129 9.03 26.59 32.34
CA ASP A 129 8.06 27.53 31.72
C ASP A 129 7.17 26.86 30.67
N ASN A 130 6.25 25.99 31.09
CA ASN A 130 5.22 25.43 30.19
C ASN A 130 3.81 25.63 30.77
N PRO A 131 2.91 26.36 30.09
CA PRO A 131 1.55 26.64 30.60
C PRO A 131 0.69 25.37 30.73
N ARG A 132 1.10 24.26 30.11
CA ARG A 132 0.39 22.97 30.15
C ARG A 132 0.94 21.99 31.18
N LYS A 133 2.06 22.34 31.85
CA LYS A 133 2.78 21.46 32.78
C LYS A 133 1.90 20.90 33.88
N GLU A 134 1.13 21.74 34.56
CA GLU A 134 0.30 21.33 35.71
C GLU A 134 -0.79 20.33 35.28
N LYS A 135 -1.49 20.62 34.18
CA LYS A 135 -2.51 19.71 33.61
C LYS A 135 -1.88 18.39 33.17
N ALA A 136 -0.72 18.44 32.53
CA ALA A 136 -0.01 17.25 32.08
C ALA A 136 0.49 16.40 33.26
N LEU A 137 0.94 17.02 34.35
CA LEU A 137 1.38 16.32 35.55
C LEU A 137 0.23 15.56 36.21
N LEU A 138 -0.92 16.21 36.41
CA LEU A 138 -2.14 15.56 36.93
C LEU A 138 -2.57 14.38 36.05
N GLY A 139 -2.58 14.58 34.72
CA GLY A 139 -2.91 13.51 33.78
C GLY A 139 -1.92 12.35 33.81
N LEU A 140 -0.63 12.63 34.03
CA LEU A 140 0.44 11.63 34.10
C LEU A 140 0.27 10.72 35.33
N GLU A 141 -0.11 11.26 36.48
CA GLU A 141 -0.39 10.49 37.69
C GLU A 141 -1.54 9.49 37.45
N VAL A 142 -2.65 9.98 36.91
CA VAL A 142 -3.82 9.14 36.57
C VAL A 142 -3.45 8.03 35.57
N LEU A 143 -2.64 8.34 34.56
CA LEU A 143 -2.22 7.36 33.56
C LEU A 143 -1.28 6.29 34.14
N LYS A 144 -0.38 6.66 35.06
CA LYS A 144 0.51 5.71 35.76
C LYS A 144 -0.28 4.80 36.70
N GLU A 145 -1.37 5.26 37.30
CA GLU A 145 -2.28 4.40 38.05
C GLU A 145 -3.00 3.42 37.12
N LYS A 146 -3.53 3.89 35.99
CA LYS A 146 -4.13 3.02 34.97
C LYS A 146 -3.16 1.98 34.43
N GLU A 147 -1.87 2.30 34.34
CA GLU A 147 -0.84 1.33 33.93
C GLU A 147 -0.79 0.16 34.91
N LYS A 148 -0.77 0.44 36.21
CA LYS A 148 -0.80 -0.59 37.24
C LYS A 148 -2.08 -1.42 37.16
N ASP A 149 -3.21 -0.77 36.88
CA ASP A 149 -4.51 -1.44 36.74
C ASP A 149 -4.57 -2.42 35.57
N LEU A 150 -3.89 -2.14 34.45
CA LEU A 150 -3.80 -3.06 33.29
C LEU A 150 -3.25 -4.42 33.68
N PHE A 151 -2.33 -4.44 34.64
CA PHE A 151 -1.70 -5.63 35.16
C PHE A 151 -2.35 -6.09 36.49
N THR A 152 -3.66 -5.88 36.70
CA THR A 152 -4.41 -6.48 37.83
C THR A 152 -5.01 -7.84 37.46
N ILE A 153 -5.29 -8.71 38.45
CA ILE A 153 -5.82 -10.06 38.18
C ILE A 153 -7.16 -10.00 37.44
N SER A 154 -8.08 -9.15 37.90
CA SER A 154 -9.42 -8.99 37.30
C SER A 154 -9.36 -8.60 35.82
N LYS A 155 -8.45 -7.69 35.45
CA LYS A 155 -8.25 -7.30 34.06
C LYS A 155 -7.68 -8.47 33.25
N LEU A 156 -6.73 -9.24 33.78
CA LEU A 156 -6.18 -10.43 33.13
C LEU A 156 -7.22 -11.54 32.92
N GLU A 157 -8.09 -11.76 33.90
CA GLU A 157 -9.22 -12.69 33.78
C GLU A 157 -10.15 -12.31 32.63
N SER A 158 -10.41 -11.01 32.41
CA SER A 158 -11.24 -10.56 31.28
C SER A 158 -10.66 -10.96 29.91
N TYR A 159 -9.32 -10.93 29.75
CA TYR A 159 -8.65 -11.43 28.55
C TYR A 159 -8.73 -12.96 28.45
N LEU A 160 -8.63 -13.68 29.58
CA LEU A 160 -8.79 -15.13 29.63
C LEU A 160 -10.23 -15.59 29.32
N LEU A 161 -11.24 -14.77 29.60
CA LEU A 161 -12.65 -15.07 29.31
C LEU A 161 -13.07 -14.81 27.86
N SER A 162 -12.24 -14.13 27.06
CA SER A 162 -12.54 -13.92 25.64
C SER A 162 -12.74 -15.24 24.87
N GLU A 163 -13.64 -15.27 23.89
CA GLU A 163 -13.93 -16.52 23.16
C GLU A 163 -12.72 -17.00 22.33
N ASN A 164 -12.57 -18.33 22.24
CA ASN A 164 -11.59 -18.93 21.33
C ASN A 164 -12.09 -18.86 19.89
N ILE A 165 -11.16 -18.60 18.97
CA ILE A 165 -11.47 -18.61 17.54
C ILE A 165 -11.62 -20.07 17.11
N SER A 166 -12.69 -20.36 16.37
CA SER A 166 -12.95 -21.68 15.79
C SER A 166 -12.85 -21.65 14.28
N GLU A 167 -12.55 -22.79 13.65
CA GLU A 167 -12.51 -22.90 12.19
C GLU A 167 -13.87 -22.55 11.54
N SER A 168 -14.98 -22.96 12.16
CA SER A 168 -16.32 -22.60 11.67
C SER A 168 -16.53 -21.09 11.67
N SER A 169 -16.07 -20.38 12.72
CA SER A 169 -16.18 -18.92 12.83
C SER A 169 -15.45 -18.19 11.70
N ILE A 170 -14.27 -18.67 11.29
CA ILE A 170 -13.47 -18.12 10.18
C ILE A 170 -14.20 -18.27 8.83
N LEU A 171 -14.90 -19.39 8.65
CA LEU A 171 -15.64 -19.70 7.43
C LEU A 171 -17.01 -19.02 7.33
N THR A 172 -17.51 -18.40 8.41
CA THR A 172 -18.81 -17.68 8.41
C THR A 172 -18.83 -16.46 7.47
N LYS A 173 -20.02 -15.93 7.17
CA LYS A 173 -20.16 -14.76 6.27
C LYS A 173 -19.80 -13.42 6.93
N SER A 174 -19.71 -13.34 8.26
CA SER A 174 -19.40 -12.11 8.99
C SER A 174 -17.91 -11.98 9.30
N ALA A 175 -17.44 -10.73 9.43
CA ALA A 175 -16.11 -10.47 9.97
C ALA A 175 -16.06 -10.82 11.46
N LEU A 176 -14.95 -11.41 11.92
CA LEU A 176 -14.75 -11.73 13.33
C LEU A 176 -14.49 -10.45 14.14
N PRO A 177 -14.99 -10.36 15.39
CA PRO A 177 -14.60 -9.29 16.29
C PRO A 177 -13.10 -9.39 16.58
N ARG A 178 -12.45 -8.25 16.77
CA ARG A 178 -11.03 -8.20 17.15
C ARG A 178 -10.91 -8.65 18.61
N PRO A 179 -10.03 -9.63 18.94
CA PRO A 179 -9.84 -10.03 20.33
C PRO A 179 -9.22 -8.86 21.12
N PRO A 180 -9.52 -8.74 22.42
CA PRO A 180 -8.89 -7.71 23.25
C PRO A 180 -7.37 -7.93 23.24
N SER A 181 -6.58 -6.87 23.33
CA SER A 181 -5.11 -6.95 23.29
C SER A 181 -4.49 -6.16 24.43
N LEU A 182 -3.77 -6.86 25.31
CA LEU A 182 -3.00 -6.21 26.37
C LEU A 182 -1.86 -5.36 25.79
N ALA A 183 -1.20 -5.86 24.73
CA ALA A 183 -0.14 -5.12 24.04
C ALA A 183 -0.67 -3.77 23.50
N GLU A 184 -1.79 -3.77 22.78
CA GLU A 184 -2.39 -2.55 22.23
C GLU A 184 -2.90 -1.60 23.33
N GLU A 185 -3.54 -2.12 24.38
CA GLU A 185 -3.97 -1.30 25.52
C GLU A 185 -2.77 -0.64 26.23
N TRP A 186 -1.66 -1.38 26.40
CA TRP A 186 -0.44 -0.84 26.98
C TRP A 186 0.25 0.16 26.05
N GLU A 187 0.36 -0.11 24.76
CA GLU A 187 0.90 0.83 23.75
C GLU A 187 0.13 2.15 23.75
N SER A 188 -1.20 2.08 23.72
CA SER A 188 -2.11 3.23 23.80
C SER A 188 -1.87 4.04 25.07
N LEU A 189 -1.64 3.37 26.20
CA LEU A 189 -1.30 4.05 27.45
C LEU A 189 0.08 4.73 27.39
N GLN A 190 1.09 4.05 26.85
CA GLN A 190 2.44 4.58 26.72
C GLN A 190 2.52 5.79 25.77
N GLN A 191 1.75 5.79 24.69
CA GLN A 191 1.58 6.95 23.81
C GLN A 191 1.09 8.17 24.60
N ARG A 192 0.05 7.97 25.41
CA ARG A 192 -0.56 9.02 26.22
C ARG A 192 0.38 9.52 27.32
N ILE A 193 1.09 8.62 27.99
CA ILE A 193 2.13 8.96 28.95
C ILE A 193 3.19 9.83 28.27
N SER A 194 3.68 9.41 27.10
CA SER A 194 4.71 10.13 26.33
C SER A 194 4.29 11.56 25.95
N VAL A 195 3.01 11.77 25.62
CA VAL A 195 2.46 13.11 25.36
C VAL A 195 2.52 13.99 26.62
N ARG A 196 2.21 13.47 27.81
CA ARG A 196 2.30 14.25 29.06
C ARG A 196 3.74 14.51 29.44
N GLU A 197 4.61 13.51 29.30
CA GLU A 197 6.04 13.64 29.53
C GLU A 197 6.64 14.78 28.71
N TYR A 198 6.17 14.98 27.47
CA TYR A 198 6.59 16.13 26.64
C TYR A 198 6.35 17.49 27.31
N PHE A 199 5.20 17.67 27.98
CA PHE A 199 4.84 18.94 28.62
C PHE A 199 5.40 19.09 30.05
N VAL A 200 5.81 17.98 30.68
CA VAL A 200 6.33 17.96 32.05
C VAL A 200 7.85 18.10 32.07
N TYR A 201 8.53 17.44 31.14
CA TYR A 201 9.99 17.36 31.08
C TYR A 201 10.52 18.16 29.89
N GLU A 202 11.76 18.64 30.02
CA GLU A 202 12.50 19.21 28.89
C GLU A 202 12.55 18.19 27.76
N SER A 203 11.98 18.56 26.62
CA SER A 203 11.78 17.65 25.50
C SER A 203 12.23 18.31 24.21
N GLU A 204 12.83 17.51 23.34
CA GLU A 204 13.37 17.97 22.06
C GLU A 204 12.66 17.29 20.90
N LEU A 205 12.46 18.05 19.82
CA LEU A 205 11.97 17.54 18.55
C LEU A 205 13.05 16.69 17.89
N ILE A 206 12.67 15.51 17.37
CA ILE A 206 13.56 14.73 16.52
C ILE A 206 13.35 15.22 15.07
N GLU A 207 14.20 16.14 14.59
CA GLU A 207 14.01 16.74 13.26
C GLU A 207 13.98 15.71 12.12
N SER A 208 14.74 14.62 12.24
CA SER A 208 14.75 13.53 11.26
C SER A 208 13.41 12.78 11.18
N ALA A 209 12.50 12.97 12.14
CA ALA A 209 11.13 12.45 12.13
C ALA A 209 10.17 13.30 11.28
N TYR A 210 10.63 14.43 10.73
CA TYR A 210 9.84 15.34 9.92
C TYR A 210 10.40 15.44 8.49
N LEU A 211 9.49 15.69 7.55
CA LEU A 211 9.77 16.05 6.17
C LEU A 211 9.95 17.57 6.12
N LYS A 212 11.17 18.01 5.84
CA LYS A 212 11.45 19.41 5.51
C LYS A 212 11.24 19.59 4.01
N ILE A 213 10.14 20.23 3.64
CA ILE A 213 9.78 20.42 2.23
C ILE A 213 10.31 21.76 1.75
N GLN A 214 11.21 21.69 0.79
CA GLN A 214 11.89 22.85 0.23
C GLN A 214 12.06 22.66 -1.27
N PHE A 215 11.53 23.60 -2.04
CA PHE A 215 11.77 23.71 -3.47
C PHE A 215 12.76 24.86 -3.73
N ASP A 216 13.48 24.80 -4.84
CA ASP A 216 14.35 25.87 -5.32
C ASP A 216 13.56 26.72 -6.35
N PRO A 217 13.44 28.05 -6.18
CA PRO A 217 13.99 28.88 -5.10
C PRO A 217 13.25 28.75 -3.77
N LEU A 218 14.00 28.96 -2.68
CA LEU A 218 13.50 29.04 -1.31
C LEU A 218 12.45 30.16 -1.17
N GLU A 219 11.17 29.80 -1.28
CA GLU A 219 10.08 30.71 -0.94
C GLU A 219 9.73 30.59 0.54
N SER A 220 10.10 31.62 1.31
CA SER A 220 9.61 31.78 2.68
C SER A 220 8.12 32.06 2.68
N PHE A 221 7.40 31.61 3.72
CA PHE A 221 5.97 31.90 3.85
C PHE A 221 5.63 33.39 3.77
N SER A 222 4.64 33.72 2.95
CA SER A 222 4.05 35.07 2.93
C SER A 222 3.39 35.41 4.26
N SER A 223 3.13 36.70 4.51
CA SER A 223 2.44 37.14 5.74
C SER A 223 1.06 36.47 5.91
N VAL A 224 0.34 36.26 4.81
CA VAL A 224 -0.96 35.58 4.78
C VAL A 224 -0.81 34.10 5.14
N GLU A 225 0.20 33.42 4.59
CA GLU A 225 0.46 32.01 4.89
C GLU A 225 0.88 31.81 6.35
N ARG A 226 1.77 32.68 6.87
CA ARG A 226 2.15 32.68 8.29
C ARG A 226 0.94 32.85 9.20
N SER A 227 0.03 33.78 8.87
CA SER A 227 -1.20 33.99 9.63
C SER A 227 -2.09 32.74 9.65
N LYS A 228 -2.28 32.08 8.50
CA LYS A 228 -3.09 30.84 8.41
C LYS A 228 -2.46 29.67 9.17
N LEU A 229 -1.14 29.53 9.11
CA LEU A 229 -0.43 28.51 9.88
C LEU A 229 -0.50 28.78 11.39
N ALA A 230 -0.42 30.04 11.81
CA ALA A 230 -0.59 30.43 13.21
C ALA A 230 -2.01 30.17 13.73
N GLU A 231 -3.04 30.44 12.92
CA GLU A 231 -4.44 30.11 13.23
C GLU A 231 -4.61 28.60 13.42
N LYS A 232 -4.07 27.79 12.50
CA LYS A 232 -4.07 26.32 12.61
C LYS A 232 -3.35 25.82 13.86
N LEU A 233 -2.19 26.39 14.16
CA LEU A 233 -1.45 26.04 15.38
C LEU A 233 -2.31 26.33 16.62
N SER A 234 -2.95 27.49 16.68
CA SER A 234 -3.83 27.85 17.80
C SER A 234 -5.02 26.89 17.95
N LEU A 235 -5.61 26.43 16.85
CA LEU A 235 -6.69 25.43 16.88
C LEU A 235 -6.20 24.08 17.43
N ILE A 236 -5.07 23.58 16.93
CA ILE A 236 -4.47 22.31 17.40
C ILE A 236 -4.10 22.40 18.87
N GLU A 237 -3.53 23.53 19.31
CA GLU A 237 -3.20 23.79 20.71
C GLU A 237 -4.44 23.72 21.60
N LYS A 238 -5.56 24.32 21.16
CA LYS A 238 -6.83 24.28 21.88
C LYS A 238 -7.41 22.86 21.96
N GLU A 239 -7.35 22.08 20.88
CA GLU A 239 -7.80 20.69 20.88
C GLU A 239 -6.95 19.82 21.80
N LEU A 240 -5.62 19.99 21.77
CA LEU A 240 -4.71 19.30 22.66
C LEU A 240 -4.95 19.67 24.13
N ASP A 241 -5.27 20.93 24.41
CA ASP A 241 -5.65 21.39 25.75
C ASP A 241 -6.91 20.72 26.29
N ILE A 242 -7.87 20.38 25.43
CA ILE A 242 -9.05 19.59 25.80
C ILE A 242 -8.63 18.15 26.16
N CYS A 243 -7.78 17.55 25.32
CA CYS A 243 -7.26 16.19 25.56
C CYS A 243 -6.46 16.07 26.86
N LEU A 244 -5.69 17.09 27.21
CA LEU A 244 -4.90 17.12 28.45
C LEU A 244 -5.76 17.31 29.71
N GLN A 245 -6.90 18.01 29.60
CA GLN A 245 -7.81 18.24 30.73
C GLN A 245 -8.53 16.99 31.19
N ASN A 246 -8.90 16.10 30.26
CA ASN A 246 -9.64 14.89 30.60
C ASN A 246 -9.03 13.66 29.92
N VAL A 247 -8.53 12.74 30.75
CA VAL A 247 -7.92 11.47 30.33
C VAL A 247 -8.92 10.53 29.61
N SER A 248 -10.22 10.82 29.53
CA SER A 248 -11.15 10.06 28.67
C SER A 248 -11.60 10.79 27.41
N SER A 249 -11.22 12.05 27.21
CA SER A 249 -11.75 12.88 26.12
C SER A 249 -11.19 12.56 24.74
N CYS A 250 -9.95 12.05 24.67
CA CYS A 250 -9.26 11.78 23.42
C CYS A 250 -8.66 10.36 23.41
N SER A 251 -8.58 9.78 22.21
CA SER A 251 -7.83 8.55 21.99
C SER A 251 -6.32 8.79 22.03
N ALA A 252 -5.53 7.76 22.35
CA ALA A 252 -4.07 7.85 22.37
C ALA A 252 -3.49 8.34 21.03
N LEU A 253 -4.06 7.84 19.94
CA LEU A 253 -3.73 8.26 18.60
C LEU A 253 -3.94 9.76 18.39
N GLN A 254 -5.14 10.26 18.72
CA GLN A 254 -5.50 11.65 18.51
C GLN A 254 -4.55 12.59 19.24
N GLU A 255 -4.22 12.28 20.49
CA GLU A 255 -3.28 13.07 21.29
C GLU A 255 -1.87 13.10 20.67
N THR A 256 -1.40 11.93 20.22
CA THR A 256 -0.09 11.78 19.59
C THR A 256 -0.02 12.58 18.29
N VAL A 257 -1.06 12.50 17.45
CA VAL A 257 -1.16 13.23 16.18
C VAL A 257 -1.21 14.75 16.42
N LEU A 258 -2.02 15.21 17.37
CA LEU A 258 -2.13 16.62 17.72
C LEU A 258 -0.79 17.19 18.20
N LEU A 259 -0.11 16.51 19.12
CA LEU A 259 1.22 16.92 19.57
C LEU A 259 2.21 16.95 18.39
N THR A 260 2.28 15.87 17.61
CA THR A 260 3.21 15.77 16.48
C THR A 260 3.02 16.90 15.46
N ARG A 261 1.75 17.24 15.14
CA ARG A 261 1.40 18.35 14.24
C ARG A 261 1.71 19.70 14.84
N MET A 262 1.43 19.91 16.14
CA MET A 262 1.77 21.14 16.85
C MET A 262 3.26 21.43 16.75
N LEU A 263 4.11 20.43 17.01
CA LEU A 263 5.56 20.57 16.92
C LEU A 263 6.04 20.88 15.50
N GLY A 264 5.47 20.20 14.50
CA GLY A 264 5.76 20.48 13.09
C GLY A 264 5.39 21.91 12.69
N LEU A 265 4.23 22.41 13.11
CA LEU A 265 3.78 23.77 12.83
C LEU A 265 4.62 24.83 13.54
N GLN A 266 4.98 24.62 14.82
CA GLN A 266 5.85 25.52 15.57
C GLN A 266 7.22 25.66 14.88
N LYS A 267 7.81 24.53 14.47
CA LYS A 267 9.07 24.50 13.71
C LYS A 267 8.91 25.12 12.32
N SER A 268 7.75 24.93 11.69
CA SER A 268 7.47 25.54 10.39
C SER A 268 7.44 27.07 10.46
N LEU A 269 6.76 27.61 11.48
CA LEU A 269 6.65 29.05 11.69
C LEU A 269 8.00 29.70 12.03
N SER A 270 8.88 28.99 12.75
CA SER A 270 10.20 29.51 13.14
C SER A 270 11.20 29.54 11.97
N GLU A 271 11.21 28.50 11.13
CA GLU A 271 12.14 28.43 9.98
C GLU A 271 11.57 29.02 8.68
N GLY A 272 10.25 29.25 8.62
CA GLY A 272 9.58 29.75 7.41
C GLY A 272 9.44 28.75 6.27
N VAL A 273 9.58 27.45 6.57
CA VAL A 273 9.43 26.30 5.65
C VAL A 273 8.56 25.23 6.28
N LEU A 274 7.89 24.36 5.50
CA LEU A 274 6.99 23.35 6.08
C LEU A 274 7.76 22.14 6.64
N PHE A 275 7.47 21.81 7.89
CA PHE A 275 7.85 20.58 8.58
C PHE A 275 6.62 19.70 8.76
N VAL A 276 6.56 18.61 7.99
CA VAL A 276 5.42 17.70 7.95
C VAL A 276 5.80 16.36 8.60
N PRO A 277 4.98 15.77 9.48
CA PRO A 277 5.31 14.49 10.12
C PRO A 277 5.57 13.36 9.11
N LYS A 278 6.59 12.53 9.32
CA LYS A 278 6.84 11.33 8.50
C LYS A 278 5.86 10.21 8.80
N LEU A 279 4.83 10.06 7.98
CA LEU A 279 3.79 9.04 8.17
C LEU A 279 4.21 7.58 7.89
N GLY A 280 5.41 7.29 7.42
CA GLY A 280 5.76 5.90 7.11
C GLY A 280 7.23 5.59 6.95
N TYR A 281 7.52 4.28 6.98
CA TYR A 281 8.77 3.72 6.52
C TYR A 281 8.76 3.65 5.00
N TYR A 282 9.85 4.12 4.47
CA TYR A 282 10.21 4.03 3.08
C TYR A 282 10.64 2.59 2.77
N TYR A 283 9.79 1.80 2.10
CA TYR A 283 10.26 0.55 1.50
C TYR A 283 10.89 0.88 0.15
N THR A 284 12.21 0.96 0.08
CA THR A 284 12.91 0.86 -1.20
C THR A 284 12.40 -0.40 -1.90
N PHE A 285 11.91 -0.30 -3.14
CA PHE A 285 11.75 -1.47 -4.00
C PHE A 285 13.13 -2.09 -4.19
N SER A 286 13.50 -3.01 -3.29
CA SER A 286 14.85 -3.55 -3.13
C SER A 286 15.94 -2.49 -2.84
N PRO A 287 16.68 -2.58 -1.71
CA PRO A 287 17.88 -1.77 -1.47
C PRO A 287 18.96 -1.90 -2.56
N GLU A 288 18.85 -2.91 -3.42
CA GLU A 288 19.87 -3.31 -4.39
C GLU A 288 19.73 -2.62 -5.75
N ASP A 289 18.68 -1.81 -5.93
CA ASP A 289 18.20 -1.31 -7.21
C ASP A 289 17.82 0.19 -7.14
N ILE A 290 18.71 1.03 -6.58
CA ILE A 290 18.67 2.48 -6.87
C ILE A 290 19.05 2.64 -8.34
N PHE A 291 18.04 2.54 -9.19
CA PHE A 291 18.20 2.67 -10.62
C PHE A 291 18.57 4.11 -10.98
N ASP A 292 19.50 4.27 -11.92
CA ASP A 292 19.86 5.60 -12.41
C ASP A 292 18.73 6.12 -13.31
N ILE A 293 17.82 6.88 -12.72
CA ILE A 293 16.75 7.56 -13.46
C ILE A 293 17.39 8.64 -14.31
N PRO A 294 17.06 8.75 -15.61
CA PRO A 294 17.57 9.82 -16.47
C PRO A 294 17.39 11.20 -15.83
N GLU A 295 18.42 12.07 -15.91
CA GLU A 295 18.39 13.36 -15.19
C GLU A 295 17.30 14.30 -15.74
N ASP A 296 16.98 14.21 -17.04
CA ASP A 296 15.85 14.91 -17.66
C ASP A 296 14.51 14.51 -17.01
N THR A 297 14.29 13.20 -16.81
CA THR A 297 13.11 12.69 -16.11
C THR A 297 13.08 13.14 -14.65
N LYS A 298 14.22 13.16 -13.96
CA LYS A 298 14.30 13.65 -12.57
C LYS A 298 13.89 15.12 -12.48
N GLU A 299 14.41 15.98 -13.36
CA GLU A 299 14.06 17.41 -13.38
C GLU A 299 12.58 17.64 -13.66
N GLU A 300 12.00 16.92 -14.63
CA GLU A 300 10.57 17.04 -14.91
C GLU A 300 9.70 16.57 -13.73
N LYS A 301 10.08 15.46 -13.08
CA LYS A 301 9.39 14.96 -11.90
C LYS A 301 9.47 15.93 -10.72
N LYS A 302 10.56 16.67 -10.56
CA LYS A 302 10.66 17.76 -9.57
C LYS A 302 9.69 18.90 -9.88
N LEU A 303 9.54 19.29 -11.15
CA LEU A 303 8.57 20.30 -11.56
C LEU A 303 7.14 19.86 -11.26
N GLU A 304 6.78 18.63 -11.63
CA GLU A 304 5.47 18.02 -11.29
C GLU A 304 5.23 18.00 -9.78
N ALA A 305 6.24 17.59 -9.00
CA ALA A 305 6.17 17.54 -7.56
C ALA A 305 5.96 18.94 -6.94
N ASN A 306 6.57 19.97 -7.52
CA ASN A 306 6.36 21.36 -7.10
C ASN A 306 4.94 21.84 -7.39
N GLU A 307 4.40 21.56 -8.59
CA GLU A 307 3.00 21.90 -8.92
C GLU A 307 2.00 21.23 -7.95
N LEU A 308 2.22 19.94 -7.67
CA LEU A 308 1.40 19.19 -6.72
C LEU A 308 1.53 19.74 -5.30
N TYR A 309 2.75 20.08 -4.88
CA TYR A 309 3.00 20.71 -3.59
C TYR A 309 2.25 22.03 -3.44
N LEU A 310 2.35 22.94 -4.40
CA LEU A 310 1.67 24.24 -4.35
C LEU A 310 0.15 24.08 -4.25
N ARG A 311 -0.42 23.13 -5.01
CA ARG A 311 -1.85 22.80 -4.93
C ARG A 311 -2.23 22.23 -3.57
N ALA A 312 -1.48 21.24 -3.07
CA ALA A 312 -1.74 20.59 -1.79
C ALA A 312 -1.61 21.60 -0.63
N LYS A 313 -0.57 22.46 -0.66
CA LYS A 313 -0.34 23.55 0.30
C LYS A 313 -1.52 24.51 0.32
N SER A 314 -2.01 24.94 -0.85
CA SER A 314 -3.17 25.84 -0.95
C SER A 314 -4.44 25.23 -0.33
N ILE A 315 -4.74 23.96 -0.63
CA ILE A 315 -5.90 23.26 -0.04
C ILE A 315 -5.74 23.14 1.48
N TYR A 316 -4.55 22.73 1.94
CA TYR A 316 -4.23 22.58 3.35
C TYR A 316 -4.39 23.90 4.10
N LEU A 317 -3.82 25.00 3.60
CA LEU A 317 -3.88 26.31 4.25
C LEU A 317 -5.30 26.88 4.35
N ASN A 318 -6.19 26.52 3.43
CA ASN A 318 -7.56 27.05 3.38
C ASN A 318 -8.60 26.19 4.13
N ASN A 319 -8.20 25.06 4.73
CA ASN A 319 -9.14 24.13 5.36
C ASN A 319 -8.62 23.61 6.70
N HIS A 320 -9.48 23.52 7.72
CA HIS A 320 -9.11 23.11 9.09
C HIS A 320 -9.45 21.65 9.42
N SER A 321 -10.02 20.89 8.48
CA SER A 321 -10.41 19.50 8.71
C SER A 321 -9.22 18.58 8.95
N GLU A 322 -9.35 17.70 9.94
CA GLU A 322 -8.40 16.61 10.22
C GLU A 322 -8.17 15.72 8.98
N PHE A 323 -9.23 15.46 8.22
CA PHE A 323 -9.13 14.69 6.97
C PHE A 323 -8.20 15.36 5.96
N ILE A 324 -8.32 16.68 5.78
CA ILE A 324 -7.47 17.44 4.86
C ILE A 324 -6.01 17.49 5.35
N ALA A 325 -5.78 17.58 6.66
CA ALA A 325 -4.43 17.50 7.21
C ALA A 325 -3.79 16.12 6.91
N SER A 326 -4.53 15.04 7.11
CA SER A 326 -4.05 13.68 6.83
C SER A 326 -3.83 13.43 5.33
N GLU A 327 -4.69 13.96 4.44
CA GLU A 327 -4.47 13.92 2.99
C GLU A 327 -3.21 14.72 2.59
N PHE A 328 -3.04 15.92 3.16
CA PHE A 328 -1.86 16.73 2.91
C PHE A 328 -0.58 15.99 3.31
N GLU A 329 -0.54 15.38 4.50
CA GLU A 329 0.60 14.60 4.96
C GLU A 329 0.92 13.40 4.02
N ARG A 330 -0.11 12.71 3.51
CA ARG A 330 0.05 11.64 2.51
C ARG A 330 0.65 12.14 1.21
N GLU A 331 0.14 13.24 0.67
CA GLU A 331 0.62 13.83 -0.57
C GLU A 331 2.07 14.34 -0.43
N ILE A 332 2.39 14.97 0.70
CA ILE A 332 3.74 15.44 0.99
C ILE A 332 4.73 14.27 1.09
N ALA A 333 4.33 13.15 1.70
CA ALA A 333 5.17 11.96 1.74
C ALA A 333 5.50 11.44 0.33
N LYS A 334 4.51 11.41 -0.59
CA LYS A 334 4.72 11.05 -2.00
C LYS A 334 5.66 12.03 -2.71
N ILE A 335 5.45 13.33 -2.53
CA ILE A 335 6.29 14.39 -3.10
C ILE A 335 7.74 14.23 -2.63
N ASP A 336 7.95 14.05 -1.34
CA ASP A 336 9.28 13.90 -0.76
C ASP A 336 10.02 12.64 -1.27
N SER A 337 9.30 11.53 -1.47
CA SER A 337 9.85 10.30 -2.10
C SER A 337 10.43 10.59 -3.50
N VAL A 338 9.72 11.39 -4.32
CA VAL A 338 10.21 11.84 -5.63
C VAL A 338 11.45 12.73 -5.49
N MET A 339 11.51 13.59 -4.48
CA MET A 339 12.60 14.55 -4.28
C MET A 339 13.89 13.90 -3.77
N ARG A 340 13.81 12.88 -2.90
CA ARG A 340 14.98 12.25 -2.26
C ARG A 340 15.72 11.24 -3.15
N LYS A 341 15.25 11.00 -4.38
CA LYS A 341 15.78 9.96 -5.29
C LYS A 341 15.71 8.53 -4.72
N SER A 342 15.01 8.32 -3.60
CA SER A 342 14.67 7.02 -3.05
C SER A 342 13.18 6.82 -3.27
N TYR A 343 12.83 6.14 -4.38
CA TYR A 343 11.44 5.85 -4.76
C TYR A 343 10.92 4.73 -3.90
N ASP A 344 10.69 5.10 -2.66
CA ASP A 344 10.29 4.21 -1.62
C ASP A 344 8.77 4.08 -1.66
N LEU A 345 8.28 2.84 -1.71
CA LEU A 345 6.88 2.56 -1.44
C LEU A 345 6.59 2.98 -0.01
N ILE A 346 5.70 3.95 0.12
CA ILE A 346 5.24 4.40 1.41
C ILE A 346 4.06 3.51 1.78
N LYS A 347 4.22 2.67 2.80
CA LYS A 347 3.04 2.18 3.50
C LYS A 347 2.49 3.38 4.28
N LEU A 348 1.52 4.05 3.69
CA LEU A 348 0.80 5.15 4.31
C LEU A 348 -0.20 4.55 5.30
N ASP A 349 0.27 4.23 6.50
CA ASP A 349 -0.67 4.04 7.61
C ASP A 349 -1.18 5.43 8.04
N PRO A 350 -2.46 5.56 8.43
CA PRO A 350 -3.04 6.84 8.85
C PRO A 350 -2.47 7.36 10.20
N LEU A 351 -1.40 6.75 10.71
CA LEU A 351 -0.95 6.81 12.10
C LEU A 351 0.53 7.21 12.19
N PRO A 352 0.98 7.80 13.31
CA PRO A 352 2.39 8.05 13.57
C PRO A 352 3.12 6.70 13.73
N LEU A 353 3.85 6.28 12.69
CA LEU A 353 4.54 4.98 12.63
C LEU A 353 5.92 4.95 13.28
N LEU A 354 6.56 6.10 13.48
CA LEU A 354 7.88 6.18 14.12
C LEU A 354 7.77 5.74 15.57
N SER A 355 8.45 4.64 15.90
CA SER A 355 8.41 4.06 17.23
C SER A 355 9.64 4.46 18.04
N ASN A 356 9.48 4.44 19.36
CA ASN A 356 10.60 4.42 20.28
C ASN A 356 10.41 3.29 21.29
N LYS A 357 11.51 2.82 21.87
CA LYS A 357 11.49 1.71 22.80
C LYS A 357 11.17 2.18 24.21
N ARG A 358 10.18 1.54 24.83
CA ARG A 358 9.86 1.67 26.26
C ARG A 358 10.25 0.38 26.97
N PHE A 359 10.72 0.49 28.20
CA PHE A 359 10.92 -0.70 29.03
C PHE A 359 9.57 -1.28 29.38
N LEU A 360 9.47 -2.61 29.28
CA LEU A 360 8.30 -3.31 29.75
C LEU A 360 8.30 -3.38 31.28
N PRO A 361 7.13 -3.27 31.92
CA PRO A 361 7.06 -3.25 33.37
C PRO A 361 7.37 -4.64 33.96
N ASN A 362 8.11 -4.65 35.07
CA ASN A 362 8.38 -5.87 35.81
C ASN A 362 7.24 -6.16 36.80
N HIS A 363 6.27 -6.96 36.35
CA HIS A 363 5.20 -7.48 37.19
C HIS A 363 5.35 -9.00 37.36
N GLU A 364 5.60 -9.44 38.59
CA GLU A 364 5.66 -10.85 38.97
C GLU A 364 4.25 -11.47 38.89
N LYS A 365 4.01 -12.32 37.88
CA LYS A 365 2.71 -12.92 37.61
C LYS A 365 2.82 -14.26 36.90
N LYS A 366 2.11 -15.27 37.39
CA LYS A 366 2.15 -16.64 36.86
C LYS A 366 1.21 -16.84 35.66
N GLU A 367 0.32 -15.88 35.38
CA GLU A 367 -0.75 -16.00 34.38
C GLU A 367 -0.28 -15.73 32.94
N TRP A 368 0.94 -15.22 32.74
CA TRP A 368 1.49 -14.91 31.41
C TRP A 368 1.57 -16.12 30.50
N ASP A 369 1.98 -17.29 31.02
CA ASP A 369 2.06 -18.51 30.22
C ASP A 369 0.68 -18.98 29.74
N THR A 370 -0.34 -18.85 30.59
CA THR A 370 -1.72 -19.21 30.24
C THR A 370 -2.26 -18.30 29.14
N LEU A 371 -2.07 -16.98 29.28
CA LEU A 371 -2.46 -15.99 28.27
C LEU A 371 -1.70 -16.23 26.97
N LYS A 372 -0.36 -16.39 27.04
CA LYS A 372 0.47 -16.69 25.88
C LYS A 372 -0.02 -17.94 25.17
N SER A 373 -0.29 -19.03 25.88
CA SER A 373 -0.78 -20.28 25.32
C SER A 373 -2.10 -20.09 24.57
N LYS A 374 -3.06 -19.38 25.17
CA LYS A 374 -4.36 -19.07 24.55
C LYS A 374 -4.22 -18.26 23.25
N TYR A 375 -3.48 -17.15 23.30
CA TYR A 375 -3.27 -16.31 22.11
C TYR A 375 -2.47 -17.06 21.04
N ASN A 376 -1.49 -17.89 21.44
CA ASN A 376 -0.70 -18.70 20.53
C ASN A 376 -1.53 -19.77 19.84
N GLN A 377 -2.49 -20.39 20.53
CA GLN A 377 -3.42 -21.34 19.92
C GLN A 377 -4.24 -20.67 18.80
N ASN A 378 -4.85 -19.52 19.08
CA ASN A 378 -5.63 -18.77 18.09
C ASN A 378 -4.75 -18.25 16.94
N TYR A 379 -3.53 -17.78 17.26
CA TYR A 379 -2.55 -17.33 16.27
C TYR A 379 -2.16 -18.47 15.31
N LEU A 380 -1.78 -19.62 15.85
CA LEU A 380 -1.39 -20.80 15.05
C LEU A 380 -2.57 -21.33 14.22
N LEU A 381 -3.78 -21.27 14.76
CA LEU A 381 -5.00 -21.62 14.02
C LEU A 381 -5.14 -20.75 12.76
N LEU A 382 -5.13 -19.42 12.91
CA LEU A 382 -5.25 -18.50 11.78
C LEU A 382 -4.06 -18.58 10.82
N LYS A 383 -2.83 -18.68 11.35
CA LYS A 383 -1.61 -18.85 10.55
C LYS A 383 -1.68 -20.08 9.63
N ASN A 384 -2.29 -21.16 10.10
CA ASN A 384 -2.42 -22.39 9.33
C ASN A 384 -3.65 -22.42 8.41
N ILE A 385 -4.75 -21.77 8.80
CA ILE A 385 -6.01 -21.77 8.05
C ILE A 385 -5.99 -20.75 6.92
N LEU A 386 -5.49 -19.53 7.14
CA LEU A 386 -5.59 -18.47 6.13
C LEU A 386 -4.91 -18.82 4.79
N PRO A 387 -3.68 -19.38 4.76
CA PRO A 387 -3.07 -19.82 3.50
C PRO A 387 -3.84 -20.94 2.80
N LYS A 388 -4.63 -21.75 3.53
CA LYS A 388 -5.50 -22.79 2.94
C LYS A 388 -6.80 -22.19 2.42
N VAL A 389 -7.42 -21.31 3.21
CA VAL A 389 -8.69 -20.64 2.89
C VAL A 389 -8.51 -19.62 1.78
N TYR A 390 -7.33 -19.04 1.58
CA TYR A 390 -7.00 -18.07 0.54
C TYR A 390 -5.78 -18.52 -0.29
N SER A 391 -5.65 -19.83 -0.56
CA SER A 391 -4.57 -20.39 -1.34
C SER A 391 -4.55 -19.88 -2.79
N TYR A 392 -3.38 -19.91 -3.41
CA TYR A 392 -3.23 -19.74 -4.85
C TYR A 392 -2.98 -21.08 -5.54
N HIS A 393 -3.73 -21.34 -6.60
CA HIS A 393 -3.49 -22.41 -7.54
C HIS A 393 -3.69 -21.90 -8.96
N LEU A 394 -2.69 -22.07 -9.81
CA LEU A 394 -2.66 -21.50 -11.17
C LEU A 394 -3.93 -21.78 -11.99
N VAL A 395 -4.56 -22.94 -11.78
CA VAL A 395 -5.68 -23.41 -12.59
C VAL A 395 -7.01 -23.32 -11.86
N THR A 396 -7.07 -23.80 -10.61
CA THR A 396 -8.34 -23.87 -9.86
C THR A 396 -8.63 -22.61 -9.06
N ARG A 397 -7.59 -21.83 -8.72
CA ARG A 397 -7.69 -20.75 -7.74
C ARG A 397 -6.67 -19.64 -8.00
N ASN A 398 -6.83 -18.99 -9.14
CA ASN A 398 -6.01 -17.84 -9.54
C ASN A 398 -6.84 -16.55 -9.50
N CYS A 399 -6.22 -15.41 -9.85
CA CYS A 399 -6.87 -14.10 -9.75
C CYS A 399 -8.17 -14.00 -10.54
N THR A 400 -8.22 -14.55 -11.76
CA THR A 400 -9.41 -14.56 -12.61
C THR A 400 -10.47 -15.52 -12.09
N GLY A 401 -10.05 -16.72 -11.69
CA GLY A 401 -10.93 -17.75 -11.16
C GLY A 401 -11.63 -17.30 -9.89
N GLU A 402 -10.91 -16.64 -8.97
CA GLU A 402 -11.50 -16.13 -7.72
C GLU A 402 -12.49 -14.99 -7.95
N ILE A 403 -12.32 -14.17 -9.00
CA ILE A 403 -13.34 -13.18 -9.39
C ILE A 403 -14.66 -13.89 -9.70
N PHE A 404 -14.64 -14.90 -10.56
CA PHE A 404 -15.86 -15.67 -10.88
C PHE A 404 -16.38 -16.43 -9.66
N THR A 405 -15.51 -17.06 -8.87
CA THR A 405 -15.90 -17.75 -7.63
C THR A 405 -16.65 -16.81 -6.68
N LEU A 406 -16.13 -15.59 -6.48
CA LEU A 406 -16.70 -14.61 -5.56
C LEU A 406 -17.99 -14.01 -6.15
N GLN A 407 -17.99 -13.65 -7.43
CA GLN A 407 -19.16 -13.17 -8.15
C GLN A 407 -20.33 -14.17 -8.12
N ASN A 408 -20.07 -15.45 -8.39
CA ASN A 408 -21.11 -16.49 -8.37
C ASN A 408 -21.70 -16.69 -6.96
N LYS A 409 -20.92 -16.44 -5.89
CA LYS A 409 -21.39 -16.53 -4.50
C LYS A 409 -22.31 -15.37 -4.09
N MET A 410 -22.37 -14.29 -4.87
CA MET A 410 -23.24 -13.15 -4.58
C MET A 410 -24.73 -13.45 -4.83
N PHE A 411 -25.00 -14.28 -5.83
CA PHE A 411 -26.35 -14.63 -6.23
C PHE A 411 -26.87 -15.80 -5.40
N GLN A 412 -28.16 -15.79 -5.07
CA GLN A 412 -28.80 -16.83 -4.25
C GLN A 412 -29.05 -18.10 -5.07
N SER A 413 -29.27 -17.95 -6.38
CA SER A 413 -29.46 -19.04 -7.32
C SER A 413 -28.82 -18.72 -8.68
N THR A 414 -28.53 -19.76 -9.45
CA THR A 414 -28.08 -19.62 -10.84
C THR A 414 -29.13 -18.95 -11.73
N GLU A 415 -30.42 -19.07 -11.40
CA GLU A 415 -31.49 -18.40 -12.14
C GLU A 415 -31.44 -16.88 -11.95
N GLU A 416 -31.18 -16.41 -10.72
CA GLU A 416 -30.99 -14.99 -10.43
C GLU A 416 -29.77 -14.45 -11.19
N GLU A 417 -28.65 -15.18 -11.13
CA GLU A 417 -27.43 -14.81 -11.85
C GLU A 417 -27.68 -14.73 -13.37
N ASN A 418 -28.34 -15.73 -13.95
CA ASN A 418 -28.66 -15.74 -15.38
C ASN A 418 -29.61 -14.60 -15.77
N LYS A 419 -30.55 -14.23 -14.88
CA LYS A 419 -31.44 -13.10 -15.13
C LYS A 419 -30.67 -11.78 -15.18
N ILE A 420 -29.76 -11.56 -14.24
CA ILE A 420 -29.02 -10.31 -14.07
C ILE A 420 -27.85 -10.22 -15.05
N LEU A 421 -26.96 -11.21 -15.04
CA LEU A 421 -25.74 -11.22 -15.83
C LEU A 421 -25.87 -11.94 -17.18
N GLY A 422 -26.95 -12.69 -17.43
CA GLY A 422 -27.16 -13.46 -18.67
C GLY A 422 -26.94 -14.95 -18.49
N ALA A 423 -25.76 -15.34 -18.02
CA ALA A 423 -25.45 -16.72 -17.70
C ALA A 423 -24.33 -16.81 -16.66
N GLN A 424 -24.24 -17.94 -15.96
CA GLN A 424 -23.16 -18.20 -15.01
C GLN A 424 -21.88 -18.71 -15.70
N ILE A 425 -20.74 -18.09 -15.39
CA ILE A 425 -19.42 -18.58 -15.82
C ILE A 425 -18.85 -19.47 -14.72
N LYS A 426 -18.62 -20.75 -15.05
CA LYS A 426 -18.03 -21.71 -14.11
C LYS A 426 -16.51 -21.63 -14.16
N ASN A 427 -15.88 -21.53 -12.99
CA ASN A 427 -14.44 -21.66 -12.84
C ASN A 427 -14.06 -23.15 -12.75
N ASN A 428 -13.93 -23.82 -13.90
CA ASN A 428 -13.51 -25.22 -13.97
C ASN A 428 -12.47 -25.44 -15.08
N LEU A 429 -11.83 -26.61 -15.06
CA LEU A 429 -10.78 -26.97 -16.01
C LEU A 429 -11.25 -26.93 -17.48
N TYR A 430 -12.51 -27.24 -17.74
CA TYR A 430 -13.06 -27.36 -19.10
C TYR A 430 -13.41 -26.01 -19.71
N SER A 431 -13.79 -25.01 -18.90
CA SER A 431 -14.11 -23.67 -19.42
C SER A 431 -12.87 -22.87 -19.78
N LEU A 432 -11.70 -23.21 -19.19
CA LEU A 432 -10.45 -22.45 -19.31
C LEU A 432 -10.60 -20.96 -18.92
N SER A 433 -11.72 -20.57 -18.30
CA SER A 433 -12.02 -19.18 -17.89
C SER A 433 -11.10 -18.69 -16.76
N PHE A 434 -10.25 -19.54 -16.20
CA PHE A 434 -9.16 -19.12 -15.31
C PHE A 434 -8.04 -18.38 -16.07
N ILE A 435 -7.99 -18.49 -17.40
CA ILE A 435 -7.05 -17.77 -18.27
C ILE A 435 -7.67 -16.42 -18.67
N PRO A 436 -7.04 -15.26 -18.36
CA PRO A 436 -7.66 -13.94 -18.57
C PRO A 436 -8.21 -13.66 -19.97
N PHE A 437 -7.49 -14.02 -21.03
CA PHE A 437 -7.98 -13.76 -22.41
C PHE A 437 -9.16 -14.66 -22.80
N VAL A 438 -9.18 -15.91 -22.31
CA VAL A 438 -10.33 -16.82 -22.51
C VAL A 438 -11.52 -16.32 -21.71
N ALA A 439 -11.29 -15.85 -20.49
CA ALA A 439 -12.32 -15.23 -19.65
C ALA A 439 -12.97 -14.02 -20.35
N ALA A 440 -12.17 -13.16 -20.98
CA ALA A 440 -12.65 -12.01 -21.74
C ALA A 440 -13.56 -12.41 -22.91
N ASP A 441 -13.14 -13.41 -23.72
CA ASP A 441 -13.97 -13.94 -24.80
C ASP A 441 -15.24 -14.63 -24.28
N THR A 442 -15.14 -15.35 -23.16
CA THR A 442 -16.29 -16.00 -22.51
C THR A 442 -17.31 -14.96 -22.02
N ILE A 443 -16.86 -13.91 -21.33
CA ILE A 443 -17.70 -12.79 -20.85
C ILE A 443 -18.42 -12.15 -22.04
N LYS A 444 -17.69 -11.84 -23.12
CA LYS A 444 -18.24 -11.22 -24.33
C LYS A 444 -19.39 -12.00 -24.95
N ARG A 445 -19.34 -13.34 -24.89
CA ARG A 445 -20.36 -14.22 -25.47
C ARG A 445 -21.51 -14.55 -24.52
N THR A 446 -21.26 -14.48 -23.21
CA THR A 446 -22.13 -15.07 -22.18
C THR A 446 -22.88 -14.02 -21.38
N TYR A 447 -22.22 -12.90 -21.06
CA TYR A 447 -22.82 -11.88 -20.21
C TYR A 447 -23.64 -10.85 -20.99
N LYS A 448 -24.63 -10.26 -20.31
CA LYS A 448 -25.37 -9.08 -20.76
C LYS A 448 -24.51 -7.83 -20.56
N LEU A 449 -23.92 -7.37 -21.66
CA LEU A 449 -23.02 -6.23 -21.67
C LEU A 449 -23.72 -4.99 -22.22
N LYS A 450 -23.51 -3.85 -21.55
CA LYS A 450 -23.92 -2.52 -22.01
C LYS A 450 -22.95 -1.96 -23.04
N ASN A 451 -21.63 -2.07 -22.78
CA ASN A 451 -20.59 -1.68 -23.72
C ASN A 451 -19.28 -2.45 -23.45
N ILE A 452 -18.35 -2.34 -24.40
CA ILE A 452 -16.97 -2.81 -24.26
C ILE A 452 -16.07 -1.63 -24.58
N ALA A 453 -15.26 -1.20 -23.62
CA ALA A 453 -14.27 -0.14 -23.79
C ALA A 453 -12.86 -0.75 -23.92
N PHE A 454 -12.06 -0.16 -24.81
CA PHE A 454 -10.66 -0.50 -24.99
C PHE A 454 -9.80 0.67 -24.53
N TYR A 455 -8.94 0.43 -23.53
CA TYR A 455 -7.93 1.37 -23.10
C TYR A 455 -6.58 0.86 -23.60
N PRO A 456 -6.04 1.44 -24.68
CA PRO A 456 -4.73 1.07 -25.21
C PRO A 456 -3.60 1.33 -24.21
N SER A 457 -2.53 0.56 -24.35
CA SER A 457 -1.30 0.82 -23.61
C SER A 457 -0.64 2.14 -24.00
N PHE A 458 0.22 2.67 -23.14
CA PHE A 458 0.90 3.94 -23.37
C PHE A 458 1.72 3.96 -24.66
N ARG A 459 2.51 2.91 -24.93
CA ARG A 459 3.29 2.82 -26.18
C ARG A 459 2.37 2.83 -27.40
N LYS A 460 1.25 2.11 -27.36
CA LYS A 460 0.28 2.08 -28.46
C LYS A 460 -0.33 3.46 -28.72
N LEU A 461 -0.70 4.19 -27.67
CA LEU A 461 -1.18 5.57 -27.81
C LEU A 461 -0.12 6.51 -28.42
N LYS A 462 1.15 6.34 -28.05
CA LYS A 462 2.25 7.14 -28.61
C LYS A 462 2.51 6.81 -30.08
N LEU A 463 2.45 5.54 -30.46
CA LEU A 463 2.57 5.11 -31.85
C LEU A 463 1.43 5.67 -32.71
N GLU A 464 0.18 5.65 -32.20
CA GLU A 464 -0.98 6.22 -32.91
C GLU A 464 -0.87 7.75 -33.09
N GLN A 465 -0.10 8.44 -32.24
CA GLN A 465 0.15 9.89 -32.35
C GLN A 465 1.32 10.23 -33.28
N MET A 466 2.15 9.25 -33.66
CA MET A 466 3.26 9.46 -34.58
C MET A 466 2.76 9.48 -36.03
N ASP A 467 2.81 10.64 -36.68
CA ASP A 467 2.58 10.76 -38.12
C ASP A 467 3.87 10.40 -38.87
N LYS A 468 4.08 9.12 -39.23
CA LYS A 468 5.38 8.67 -39.76
C LYS A 468 5.29 7.58 -40.85
N PRO A 469 6.27 7.52 -41.77
CA PRO A 469 6.38 6.48 -42.79
C PRO A 469 6.71 5.09 -42.18
N TRP A 470 6.41 4.02 -42.93
CA TRP A 470 6.60 2.60 -42.54
C TRP A 470 7.99 2.26 -41.97
N GLN A 471 9.04 3.01 -42.32
CA GLN A 471 10.40 2.81 -41.81
C GLN A 471 10.51 3.10 -40.31
N THR A 472 9.76 4.10 -39.81
CA THR A 472 9.77 4.42 -38.38
C THR A 472 8.97 3.40 -37.56
N GLU A 473 8.00 2.72 -38.18
CA GLU A 473 7.31 1.59 -37.53
C GLU A 473 8.30 0.47 -37.20
N TRP A 474 9.19 0.11 -38.14
CA TRP A 474 10.20 -0.93 -37.91
C TRP A 474 11.26 -0.56 -36.86
N THR A 475 11.66 0.72 -36.78
CA THR A 475 12.60 1.16 -35.75
C THR A 475 11.97 1.11 -34.35
N GLU A 476 10.68 1.44 -34.25
CA GLU A 476 9.95 1.38 -32.97
C GLU A 476 9.66 -0.05 -32.49
N GLU A 477 9.68 -1.06 -33.38
CA GLU A 477 9.62 -2.46 -32.96
C GLU A 477 10.91 -2.96 -32.30
N MET A 478 12.05 -2.28 -32.54
CA MET A 478 13.33 -2.62 -31.92
C MET A 478 13.55 -1.83 -30.63
N ARG A 479 13.78 -2.55 -29.52
CA ARG A 479 14.03 -1.95 -28.19
C ARG A 479 15.13 -0.87 -28.21
N PHE A 480 16.19 -1.09 -28.99
CA PHE A 480 17.36 -0.21 -29.02
C PHE A 480 17.17 1.09 -29.82
N PHE A 481 16.24 1.09 -30.78
CA PHE A 481 16.05 2.22 -31.70
C PHE A 481 14.72 2.94 -31.48
N SER A 482 13.89 2.46 -30.55
CA SER A 482 12.65 3.11 -30.17
C SER A 482 12.90 4.49 -29.58
N GLU A 483 12.24 5.51 -30.13
CA GLU A 483 12.18 6.86 -29.56
C GLU A 483 11.25 6.91 -28.34
N ILE A 484 10.23 6.05 -28.32
CA ILE A 484 9.21 5.99 -27.25
C ILE A 484 9.75 5.29 -26.01
N TYR A 485 10.46 4.17 -26.19
CA TYR A 485 10.94 3.35 -25.09
C TYR A 485 12.34 3.78 -24.63
N LYS A 486 12.46 4.06 -23.33
CA LYS A 486 13.74 4.23 -22.66
C LYS A 486 14.10 2.95 -21.91
N SER A 487 15.31 2.43 -22.16
CA SER A 487 15.82 1.25 -21.46
C SER A 487 15.78 1.48 -19.96
N ASN A 488 15.20 0.51 -19.25
CA ASN A 488 15.03 0.56 -17.82
C ASN A 488 15.34 -0.83 -17.23
N PRO A 489 15.42 -0.93 -15.90
CA PRO A 489 15.86 -2.15 -15.23
C PRO A 489 14.74 -3.08 -14.78
N TYR A 490 13.48 -2.62 -14.80
CA TYR A 490 12.32 -3.50 -14.61
C TYR A 490 12.14 -4.46 -15.78
N ASP A 491 12.64 -4.06 -16.94
CA ASP A 491 12.71 -4.92 -18.11
C ASP A 491 13.90 -5.87 -18.09
N GLN A 492 13.57 -7.11 -18.42
CA GLN A 492 14.52 -8.10 -18.86
C GLN A 492 15.05 -7.78 -20.26
N ASP A 493 16.08 -8.50 -20.67
CA ASP A 493 16.69 -8.29 -21.97
C ASP A 493 15.84 -8.91 -23.10
N PHE A 494 15.52 -8.09 -24.10
CA PHE A 494 14.86 -8.49 -25.35
C PHE A 494 15.25 -7.54 -26.48
N LEU A 495 15.02 -7.97 -27.72
CA LEU A 495 15.39 -7.26 -28.93
C LEU A 495 14.18 -6.55 -29.56
N PHE A 496 13.04 -7.25 -29.66
CA PHE A 496 11.83 -6.79 -30.31
C PHE A 496 10.63 -6.77 -29.36
N PHE A 497 9.81 -5.72 -29.49
CA PHE A 497 8.49 -5.72 -28.91
C PHE A 497 7.59 -6.72 -29.63
N THR A 498 6.67 -7.35 -28.89
CA THR A 498 5.73 -8.34 -29.46
C THR A 498 4.28 -7.88 -29.37
N ASP A 499 4.04 -6.61 -29.07
CA ASP A 499 2.72 -6.06 -28.80
C ASP A 499 1.90 -5.67 -30.04
N ASN A 500 2.56 -5.20 -31.11
CA ASN A 500 1.90 -4.60 -32.26
C ASN A 500 1.46 -5.59 -33.34
N THR A 501 2.28 -6.59 -33.67
CA THR A 501 2.02 -7.48 -34.82
C THR A 501 1.83 -8.93 -34.40
N ILE A 502 0.62 -9.48 -34.61
CA ILE A 502 0.34 -10.89 -34.34
C ILE A 502 1.09 -11.80 -35.34
N LEU A 503 1.15 -11.41 -36.61
CA LEU A 503 1.70 -12.24 -37.69
C LEU A 503 3.21 -12.48 -37.56
N PHE A 504 3.98 -11.45 -37.20
CA PHE A 504 5.44 -11.53 -37.05
C PHE A 504 5.88 -11.96 -35.65
N ARG A 505 4.94 -12.14 -34.71
CA ARG A 505 5.23 -12.47 -33.32
C ARG A 505 6.11 -13.72 -33.14
N PRO A 506 5.92 -14.85 -33.86
CA PRO A 506 6.82 -16.00 -33.73
C PRO A 506 8.26 -15.70 -34.19
N ILE A 507 8.43 -14.82 -35.19
CA ILE A 507 9.74 -14.40 -35.70
C ILE A 507 10.43 -13.52 -34.65
N PHE A 508 9.71 -12.52 -34.11
CA PHE A 508 10.22 -11.66 -33.03
C PHE A 508 10.52 -12.46 -31.76
N GLY A 509 9.65 -13.39 -31.37
CA GLY A 509 9.88 -14.31 -30.25
C GLY A 509 11.12 -15.18 -30.44
N SER A 510 11.35 -15.67 -31.66
CA SER A 510 12.56 -16.44 -32.00
C SER A 510 13.83 -15.58 -31.90
N ALA A 511 13.78 -14.34 -32.39
CA ALA A 511 14.89 -13.39 -32.29
C ALA A 511 15.16 -13.01 -30.83
N ASN A 512 14.11 -12.76 -30.03
CA ASN A 512 14.21 -12.51 -28.59
C ASN A 512 14.82 -13.70 -27.85
N LEU A 513 14.42 -14.93 -28.19
CA LEU A 513 14.98 -16.15 -27.59
C LEU A 513 16.47 -16.30 -27.94
N ALA A 514 16.85 -16.11 -29.20
CA ALA A 514 18.25 -16.16 -29.62
C ALA A 514 19.10 -15.11 -28.90
N TYR A 515 18.59 -13.88 -28.80
CA TYR A 515 19.23 -12.81 -28.05
C TYR A 515 19.38 -13.16 -26.56
N SER A 516 18.33 -13.70 -25.94
CA SER A 516 18.32 -14.11 -24.53
C SER A 516 19.29 -15.25 -24.22
N LEU A 517 19.46 -16.19 -25.15
CA LEU A 517 20.46 -17.25 -25.03
C LEU A 517 21.88 -16.67 -25.09
N MET A 518 22.13 -15.75 -26.02
CA MET A 518 23.42 -15.07 -26.14
C MET A 518 23.75 -14.28 -24.86
N THR A 519 22.81 -13.50 -24.32
CA THR A 519 23.02 -12.76 -23.06
C THR A 519 23.23 -13.69 -21.88
N SER A 520 22.54 -14.83 -21.83
CA SER A 520 22.76 -15.87 -20.81
C SER A 520 24.18 -16.44 -20.89
N THR A 521 24.65 -16.79 -22.09
CA THR A 521 26.00 -17.31 -22.31
C THR A 521 27.07 -16.29 -21.91
N ILE A 522 26.91 -15.02 -22.28
CA ILE A 522 27.79 -13.94 -21.82
C ILE A 522 27.72 -13.81 -20.29
N GLY A 523 26.52 -13.93 -19.71
CA GLY A 523 26.28 -13.91 -18.27
C GLY A 523 27.04 -15.00 -17.52
N ILE A 524 27.18 -16.21 -18.07
CA ILE A 524 28.01 -17.28 -17.47
C ILE A 524 29.47 -16.81 -17.33
N GLY A 525 30.03 -16.19 -18.37
CA GLY A 525 31.38 -15.67 -18.34
C GLY A 525 31.57 -14.49 -17.38
N TYR A 526 30.53 -13.67 -17.20
CA TYR A 526 30.55 -12.51 -16.30
C TYR A 526 30.13 -12.81 -14.86
N ALA A 527 29.57 -13.99 -14.59
CA ALA A 527 29.04 -14.38 -13.28
C ALA A 527 30.01 -14.13 -12.10
N PRO A 528 31.34 -14.35 -12.21
CA PRO A 528 32.27 -14.05 -11.13
C PRO A 528 32.36 -12.55 -10.77
N PHE A 529 32.05 -11.65 -11.71
CA PHE A 529 32.23 -10.20 -11.57
C PHE A 529 30.95 -9.48 -11.16
N ASP A 530 29.79 -9.98 -11.57
CA ASP A 530 28.49 -9.37 -11.31
C ASP A 530 27.59 -10.18 -10.36
N LYS A 531 28.17 -11.20 -9.70
CA LYS A 531 27.48 -12.15 -8.83
C LYS A 531 26.35 -12.91 -9.54
N GLY A 532 26.46 -13.10 -10.86
CA GLY A 532 25.48 -13.84 -11.66
C GLY A 532 24.27 -13.03 -12.11
N LYS A 533 24.22 -11.70 -11.87
CA LYS A 533 23.07 -10.86 -12.24
C LYS A 533 22.73 -10.92 -13.72
N ARG A 534 23.72 -10.86 -14.63
CA ARG A 534 23.49 -10.99 -16.09
C ARG A 534 23.00 -12.37 -16.48
N LEU A 535 23.51 -13.41 -15.83
CA LEU A 535 23.04 -14.77 -16.06
C LEU A 535 21.56 -14.91 -15.67
N GLU A 536 21.20 -14.43 -14.49
CA GLU A 536 19.82 -14.44 -14.01
C GLU A 536 18.89 -13.70 -14.98
N ARG A 537 19.24 -12.47 -15.38
CA ARG A 537 18.46 -11.69 -16.36
C ARG A 537 18.33 -12.41 -17.69
N GLY A 538 19.39 -13.05 -18.18
CA GLY A 538 19.37 -13.84 -19.41
C GLY A 538 18.44 -15.05 -19.31
N VAL A 539 18.54 -15.83 -18.23
CA VAL A 539 17.70 -17.02 -18.00
C VAL A 539 16.23 -16.63 -17.86
N GLN A 540 15.93 -15.58 -17.10
CA GLN A 540 14.57 -15.05 -17.05
C GLN A 540 14.10 -14.67 -18.45
N SER A 541 14.93 -13.94 -19.22
CA SER A 541 14.60 -13.52 -20.59
C SER A 541 14.24 -14.69 -21.52
N VAL A 542 14.93 -15.82 -21.38
CA VAL A 542 14.60 -17.07 -22.11
C VAL A 542 13.19 -17.56 -21.75
N LEU A 543 12.87 -17.62 -20.45
CA LEU A 543 11.56 -18.07 -19.97
C LEU A 543 10.41 -17.20 -20.49
N PHE A 544 10.61 -15.88 -20.58
CA PHE A 544 9.58 -14.96 -21.09
C PHE A 544 9.48 -14.93 -22.61
N SER A 545 10.53 -15.34 -23.35
CA SER A 545 10.50 -15.39 -24.82
C SER A 545 9.86 -16.67 -25.37
N PHE A 546 9.89 -17.76 -24.59
CA PHE A 546 9.33 -19.06 -25.02
C PHE A 546 7.83 -19.02 -25.39
N PRO A 547 6.93 -18.39 -24.60
CA PRO A 547 5.51 -18.34 -24.95
C PRO A 547 5.23 -17.48 -26.20
N GLU A 548 6.13 -16.56 -26.56
CA GLU A 548 5.98 -15.68 -27.73
C GLU A 548 6.04 -16.45 -29.06
N LEU A 549 6.70 -17.61 -29.06
CA LEU A 549 6.71 -18.55 -30.19
C LEU A 549 5.31 -19.04 -30.56
N PHE A 550 4.38 -19.04 -29.60
CA PHE A 550 3.00 -19.51 -29.73
C PHE A 550 1.99 -18.35 -29.71
N PHE A 551 2.40 -17.18 -30.21
CA PHE A 551 1.56 -15.98 -30.36
C PHE A 551 1.12 -15.30 -29.05
N LEU A 552 1.74 -15.58 -27.90
CA LEU A 552 1.46 -14.85 -26.66
C LEU A 552 2.21 -13.52 -26.61
N ASN A 553 1.51 -12.45 -26.25
CA ASN A 553 2.04 -11.09 -26.19
C ASN A 553 2.64 -10.81 -24.79
N ILE A 554 3.96 -10.88 -24.65
CA ILE A 554 4.61 -10.75 -23.34
C ILE A 554 5.59 -9.57 -23.31
N ARG A 555 6.44 -9.38 -24.32
CA ARG A 555 7.43 -8.30 -24.35
C ARG A 555 6.83 -6.97 -24.79
N LYS A 556 6.39 -6.19 -23.80
CA LYS A 556 5.81 -4.84 -23.99
C LYS A 556 6.69 -3.72 -23.45
N GLY A 557 7.63 -4.02 -22.57
CA GLY A 557 8.39 -3.01 -21.86
C GLY A 557 7.63 -2.41 -20.68
N TYR A 558 8.37 -1.91 -19.70
CA TYR A 558 7.87 -1.00 -18.65
C TYR A 558 8.23 0.45 -19.00
N PHE A 559 7.44 1.38 -18.49
CA PHE A 559 7.60 2.82 -18.73
C PHE A 559 7.71 3.61 -17.41
N PRO A 560 8.75 3.34 -16.60
CA PRO A 560 8.92 3.98 -15.29
C PRO A 560 9.25 5.47 -15.36
N TYR A 561 9.72 5.95 -16.53
CA TYR A 561 10.20 7.32 -16.72
C TYR A 561 9.16 8.28 -17.29
N VAL A 562 7.89 7.87 -17.35
CA VAL A 562 6.80 8.69 -17.90
C VAL A 562 6.49 9.87 -16.99
N THR A 563 6.49 11.05 -17.60
CA THR A 563 6.15 12.34 -16.98
C THR A 563 4.73 12.77 -17.39
N LYS A 564 4.18 13.77 -16.72
CA LYS A 564 2.89 14.41 -17.05
C LYS A 564 2.88 14.94 -18.49
N LYS A 565 4.02 15.46 -18.97
CA LYS A 565 4.18 15.93 -20.36
C LYS A 565 4.06 14.78 -21.37
N ASP A 566 4.48 13.58 -20.98
CA ASP A 566 4.41 12.41 -21.83
C ASP A 566 2.99 11.82 -21.89
N LEU A 567 2.16 12.04 -20.87
CA LEU A 567 0.84 11.43 -20.78
C LEU A 567 -0.07 11.84 -21.96
N PRO A 568 -0.74 10.87 -22.61
CA PRO A 568 -1.73 11.17 -23.64
C PRO A 568 -2.88 12.03 -23.11
N ILE A 569 -3.46 12.86 -23.97
CA ILE A 569 -4.55 13.79 -23.62
C ILE A 569 -5.70 13.09 -22.86
N GLN A 570 -6.01 11.86 -23.23
CA GLN A 570 -7.06 11.03 -22.61
C GLN A 570 -6.88 10.81 -21.10
N TYR A 571 -5.65 10.89 -20.57
CA TYR A 571 -5.37 10.82 -19.13
C TYR A 571 -5.54 12.16 -18.41
N THR A 572 -5.56 13.26 -19.15
CA THR A 572 -5.71 14.63 -18.62
C THR A 572 -7.13 15.18 -18.81
N SER A 573 -7.92 14.59 -19.73
CA SER A 573 -9.24 15.07 -20.13
C SER A 573 -10.43 14.31 -19.52
N GLU A 574 -10.20 13.17 -18.85
CA GLU A 574 -11.24 12.55 -18.03
C GLU A 574 -11.45 13.44 -16.79
N PRO A 575 -12.64 14.06 -16.60
CA PRO A 575 -12.91 14.72 -15.33
C PRO A 575 -12.83 13.66 -14.24
N ASN A 576 -12.18 13.98 -13.12
CA ASN A 576 -12.44 13.29 -11.87
C ASN A 576 -13.96 13.40 -11.62
N ILE A 577 -14.71 12.33 -11.89
CA ILE A 577 -16.14 12.22 -11.56
C ILE A 577 -16.25 11.86 -10.09
#